data_AF-A0AAJ1PSL3-F1
#
_entry.id   AF-A0AAJ1PSL3-F1
#
_cell.length_a   1.000
_cell.length_b   1.000
_cell.length_c   1.000
_cell.angle_alpha   90.00
_cell.angle_beta   90.00
_cell.angle_gamma   90.00
#
_symmetry.space_group_name_H-M   'P 1'
#
loop_
_entity.id
_entity.type
_entity.pdbx_description
1 polymer ?
#
loop_
_entity_poly.entity_id
_entity_poly.type
_entity_poly.pdbx_seq_one_letter_code
_entity_poly.pdbx_strand_id
1 'polypeptide(L)'
;MRVKSKKKLAINVPKAIESEKIKIPQFKITKQEWIAIVNITAFAFIWMLFIAPQLMYSDFFLSLTPPLQYFLYNFGIMLFTFIVLGIPLSYTMKHHVDLKGVIRGGLTSWLFVSFVIDMLEPPYIIAPDGKMLLTNMESLVGTSPDYTLHWFYTTLFPNIENIFIVLPFSGDCSLLFISIYFLSPVFVVIIMALLLKPGMLRKLLLR
;
A
#
# COMPACT_ATOMS: atom_id res chain seq x y z
N MET A 1 -41.71 52.25 -47.78
CA MET A 1 -41.61 51.02 -46.97
C MET A 1 -41.05 49.88 -47.82
N ARG A 2 -39.78 49.53 -47.65
CA ARG A 2 -39.16 48.33 -48.25
C ARG A 2 -38.57 47.51 -47.11
N VAL A 3 -39.22 46.40 -46.81
CA VAL A 3 -38.82 45.45 -45.76
C VAL A 3 -37.53 44.77 -46.23
N LYS A 4 -36.40 45.11 -45.59
CA LYS A 4 -35.13 44.40 -45.81
C LYS A 4 -35.24 43.01 -45.20
N SER A 5 -35.08 42.03 -46.09
CA SER A 5 -34.80 40.61 -45.88
C SER A 5 -34.19 40.26 -44.51
N LYS A 6 -34.93 39.47 -43.72
CA LYS A 6 -34.37 38.67 -42.63
C LYS A 6 -33.55 37.54 -43.26
N LYS A 7 -32.22 37.68 -43.28
CA LYS A 7 -31.32 36.53 -43.41
C LYS A 7 -31.60 35.58 -42.25
N LYS A 8 -32.32 34.49 -42.50
CA LYS A 8 -32.29 33.31 -41.62
C LYS A 8 -30.87 32.77 -41.69
N LEU A 9 -30.07 33.03 -40.66
CA LEU A 9 -28.90 32.21 -40.39
C LEU A 9 -29.41 30.80 -40.09
N ALA A 10 -29.24 29.90 -41.05
CA ALA A 10 -29.31 28.47 -40.78
C ALA A 10 -28.10 28.14 -39.90
N ILE A 11 -28.29 28.20 -38.59
CA ILE A 11 -27.36 27.58 -37.64
C ILE A 11 -27.53 26.08 -37.87
N ASN A 12 -26.60 25.52 -38.64
CA ASN A 12 -26.48 24.09 -38.84
C ASN A 12 -25.95 23.54 -37.50
N VAL A 13 -26.86 23.30 -36.55
CA VAL A 13 -26.51 22.61 -35.30
C VAL A 13 -26.04 21.23 -35.73
N PRO A 14 -24.77 20.86 -35.49
CA PRO A 14 -24.30 19.53 -35.84
C PRO A 14 -25.20 18.54 -35.11
N LYS A 15 -25.82 17.62 -35.85
CA LYS A 15 -26.46 16.38 -35.35
C LYS A 15 -25.42 15.42 -34.76
N ALA A 16 -24.34 15.94 -34.17
CA ALA A 16 -23.24 15.21 -33.56
C ALA A 16 -23.24 15.46 -32.04
N ILE A 17 -24.44 15.40 -31.45
CA ILE A 17 -24.58 14.96 -30.07
C ILE A 17 -25.63 13.84 -30.11
N GLU A 18 -25.42 12.86 -31.01
CA GLU A 18 -25.83 11.52 -30.64
C GLU A 18 -25.10 11.23 -29.35
N SER A 19 -25.88 11.11 -28.29
CA SER A 19 -25.42 10.73 -26.98
C SER A 19 -24.46 9.56 -27.14
N GLU A 20 -23.16 9.82 -27.00
CA GLU A 20 -22.27 8.80 -26.49
C GLU A 20 -22.92 8.38 -25.20
N LYS A 21 -23.68 7.28 -25.26
CA LYS A 21 -24.14 6.58 -24.08
C LYS A 21 -22.86 6.29 -23.33
N ILE A 22 -22.55 7.12 -22.36
CA ILE A 22 -21.52 6.87 -21.37
C ILE A 22 -21.85 5.47 -20.90
N LYS A 23 -21.08 4.49 -21.35
CA LYS A 23 -21.23 3.11 -20.91
C LYS A 23 -20.82 3.17 -19.46
N ILE A 24 -21.80 3.37 -18.58
CA ILE A 24 -21.59 3.32 -17.14
C ILE A 24 -20.99 1.93 -16.91
N PRO A 25 -19.72 1.86 -16.47
CA PRO A 25 -19.07 0.58 -16.32
C PRO A 25 -19.88 -0.23 -15.30
N GLN A 26 -20.37 -1.39 -15.71
CA GLN A 26 -21.18 -2.22 -14.82
C GLN A 26 -20.25 -2.82 -13.75
N PHE A 27 -20.57 -2.58 -12.49
CA PHE A 27 -20.01 -3.36 -11.38
C PHE A 27 -20.44 -4.82 -11.56
N LYS A 28 -19.54 -5.63 -12.12
CA LYS A 28 -19.81 -7.02 -12.43
C LYS A 28 -19.17 -7.93 -11.37
N ILE A 29 -19.58 -7.72 -10.11
CA ILE A 29 -19.21 -8.60 -8.99
C ILE A 29 -20.23 -9.73 -8.95
N THR A 30 -19.77 -10.98 -9.00
CA THR A 30 -20.64 -12.15 -8.86
C THR A 30 -21.16 -12.26 -7.42
N LYS A 31 -22.31 -12.92 -7.23
CA LYS A 31 -22.84 -13.18 -5.88
C LYS A 31 -21.81 -13.89 -4.98
N GLN A 32 -21.02 -14.79 -5.55
CA GLN A 32 -19.96 -15.51 -4.81
C GLN A 32 -18.82 -14.58 -4.39
N GLU A 33 -18.36 -13.69 -5.27
CA GLU A 33 -17.33 -12.68 -4.93
C GLU A 33 -17.83 -11.71 -3.86
N TRP A 34 -19.11 -11.30 -3.91
CA TRP A 34 -19.69 -10.46 -2.88
C TRP A 34 -19.73 -11.15 -1.51
N ILE A 35 -20.16 -12.42 -1.47
CA ILE A 35 -20.12 -13.23 -0.24
C ILE A 35 -18.69 -13.34 0.28
N ALA A 36 -17.70 -13.56 -0.60
CA ALA A 36 -16.29 -13.61 -0.21
C ALA A 36 -15.82 -12.28 0.40
N ILE A 37 -16.13 -11.15 -0.22
CA ILE A 37 -15.79 -9.81 0.30
C ILE A 37 -16.39 -9.60 1.70
N VAL A 38 -17.68 -9.91 1.89
CA VAL A 38 -18.35 -9.76 3.18
C VAL A 38 -17.71 -10.65 4.24
N ASN A 39 -17.43 -11.91 3.92
CA ASN A 39 -16.80 -12.85 4.85
C ASN A 39 -15.38 -12.43 5.23
N ILE A 40 -14.56 -11.99 4.26
CA ILE A 40 -13.21 -11.51 4.53
C ILE A 40 -13.27 -10.22 5.36
N THR A 41 -14.22 -9.32 5.09
CA THR A 41 -14.43 -8.11 5.90
C THR A 41 -14.79 -8.46 7.34
N ALA A 42 -15.76 -9.35 7.54
CA ALA A 42 -16.17 -9.80 8.87
C ALA A 42 -15.02 -10.46 9.62
N PHE A 43 -14.26 -11.33 8.95
CA PHE A 43 -13.08 -11.96 9.53
C PHE A 43 -11.99 -10.94 9.88
N ALA A 44 -11.75 -9.94 9.03
CA ALA A 44 -10.80 -8.86 9.32
C ALA A 44 -11.19 -8.08 10.59
N PHE A 45 -12.48 -7.75 10.75
CA PHE A 45 -12.97 -7.12 11.97
C PHE A 45 -12.82 -8.01 13.20
N ILE A 46 -13.17 -9.30 13.09
CA ILE A 46 -12.98 -10.26 14.18
C ILE A 46 -11.49 -10.33 14.57
N TRP A 47 -10.61 -10.36 13.57
CA TRP A 47 -9.18 -10.40 13.80
C TRP A 47 -8.69 -9.16 14.55
N MET A 48 -9.04 -7.96 14.06
CA MET A 48 -8.60 -6.70 14.65
C MET A 48 -9.15 -6.49 16.08
N LEU A 49 -10.42 -6.83 16.32
CA LEU A 49 -11.09 -6.52 17.59
C LEU A 49 -10.87 -7.58 18.67
N PHE A 50 -10.73 -8.85 18.29
CA PHE A 50 -10.70 -9.95 19.25
C PHE A 50 -9.41 -10.77 19.20
N ILE A 51 -8.86 -11.04 18.01
CA ILE A 51 -7.70 -11.95 17.89
C ILE A 51 -6.39 -11.20 18.16
N ALA A 52 -6.11 -10.12 17.44
CA ALA A 52 -4.85 -9.37 17.57
C ALA A 52 -4.58 -8.87 19.00
N PRO A 53 -5.57 -8.32 19.73
CA PRO A 53 -5.36 -7.90 21.13
C PRO A 53 -5.07 -9.06 22.08
N GLN A 54 -5.59 -10.26 21.83
CA GLN A 54 -5.30 -11.43 22.66
C GLN A 54 -3.94 -12.04 22.30
N LEU A 55 -3.61 -12.02 21.01
CA LEU A 55 -2.38 -12.59 20.48
C LEU A 55 -1.14 -11.90 21.07
N MET A 56 -1.18 -10.58 21.24
CA MET A 56 -0.04 -9.79 21.74
C MET A 56 0.40 -10.13 23.18
N TYR A 57 -0.44 -10.82 23.95
CA TYR A 57 -0.13 -11.27 25.32
C TYR A 57 0.26 -12.76 25.40
N SER A 58 0.26 -13.47 24.27
CA SER A 58 0.59 -14.89 24.26
C SER A 58 2.10 -15.13 24.15
N ASP A 59 2.63 -16.08 24.91
CA ASP A 59 4.04 -16.49 24.84
C ASP A 59 4.43 -16.96 23.43
N PHE A 60 3.49 -17.63 22.74
CA PHE A 60 3.66 -18.02 21.34
C PHE A 60 4.00 -16.82 20.47
N PHE A 61 3.22 -15.74 20.54
CA PHE A 61 3.44 -14.55 19.71
C PHE A 61 4.76 -13.86 20.06
N LEU A 62 5.05 -13.71 21.36
CA LEU A 62 6.29 -13.08 21.82
C LEU A 62 7.55 -13.87 21.42
N SER A 63 7.42 -15.19 21.18
CA SER A 63 8.52 -16.03 20.69
C SER A 63 8.79 -15.95 19.18
N LEU A 64 7.88 -15.34 18.41
CA LEU A 64 8.03 -15.22 16.96
C LEU A 64 9.11 -14.20 16.57
N THR A 65 9.63 -14.34 15.35
CA THR A 65 10.51 -13.31 14.78
C THR A 65 9.71 -12.04 14.48
N PRO A 66 10.35 -10.85 14.49
CA PRO A 66 9.63 -9.60 14.24
C PRO A 66 8.82 -9.54 12.95
N PRO A 67 9.30 -10.05 11.79
CA PRO A 67 8.46 -10.10 10.59
C PRO A 67 7.18 -10.91 10.79
N LEU A 68 7.24 -12.03 11.51
CA LEU A 68 6.06 -12.86 11.78
C LEU A 68 5.10 -12.18 12.76
N GLN A 69 5.64 -11.52 13.79
CA GLN A 69 4.85 -10.69 14.70
C GLN A 69 4.12 -9.58 13.94
N TYR A 70 4.83 -8.86 13.07
CA TYR A 70 4.30 -7.83 12.19
C TYR A 70 3.13 -8.34 11.35
N PHE A 71 3.34 -9.43 10.61
CA PHE A 71 2.31 -9.98 9.73
C PHE A 71 1.09 -10.48 10.49
N LEU A 72 1.26 -11.20 11.60
CA LEU A 72 0.13 -11.74 12.36
C LEU A 72 -0.65 -10.63 13.07
N TYR A 73 0.05 -9.66 13.66
CA TYR A 73 -0.60 -8.52 14.31
C TYR A 73 -1.42 -7.70 13.30
N ASN A 74 -0.81 -7.37 12.15
CA ASN A 74 -1.43 -6.54 11.13
C ASN A 74 -2.34 -7.33 10.17
N PHE A 75 -2.52 -8.64 10.32
CA PHE A 75 -3.27 -9.45 9.35
C PHE A 75 -4.71 -8.97 9.13
N GLY A 76 -5.40 -8.60 10.21
CA GLY A 76 -6.74 -8.02 10.12
C GLY A 76 -6.75 -6.69 9.37
N ILE A 77 -5.79 -5.80 9.65
CA ILE A 77 -5.63 -4.51 8.97
C ILE A 77 -5.29 -4.71 7.49
N MET A 78 -4.42 -5.68 7.17
CA MET A 78 -4.09 -6.07 5.80
C MET A 78 -5.35 -6.43 5.01
N LEU A 79 -6.16 -7.35 5.55
CA LEU A 79 -7.39 -7.80 4.91
C LEU A 79 -8.40 -6.66 4.77
N PHE A 80 -8.52 -5.80 5.78
CA PHE A 80 -9.40 -4.65 5.73
C PHE A 80 -8.97 -3.66 4.64
N THR A 81 -7.68 -3.30 4.60
CA THR A 81 -7.10 -2.43 3.57
C THR A 81 -7.26 -3.03 2.18
N PHE A 82 -7.15 -4.36 2.05
CA PHE A 82 -7.36 -5.03 0.76
C PHE A 82 -8.74 -4.81 0.19
N ILE A 83 -9.76 -4.76 1.05
CA ILE A 83 -11.14 -4.57 0.62
C ILE A 83 -11.43 -3.09 0.40
N VAL A 84 -11.13 -2.26 1.39
CA VAL A 84 -11.49 -0.83 1.38
C VAL A 84 -10.76 -0.08 0.26
N LEU A 85 -9.46 -0.33 0.07
CA LEU A 85 -8.66 0.35 -0.95
C LEU A 85 -8.51 -0.48 -2.24
N GLY A 86 -8.56 -1.82 -2.14
CA GLY A 86 -8.45 -2.66 -3.33
C GLY A 86 -9.65 -2.60 -4.26
N ILE A 87 -10.88 -2.45 -3.75
CA ILE A 87 -12.09 -2.28 -4.59
C ILE A 87 -12.00 -1.01 -5.45
N PRO A 88 -11.81 0.20 -4.90
CA PRO A 88 -11.71 1.41 -5.71
C PRO A 88 -10.50 1.35 -6.66
N LEU A 89 -9.34 0.85 -6.23
CA LEU A 89 -8.19 0.71 -7.13
C LEU A 89 -8.45 -0.26 -8.28
N SER A 90 -9.05 -1.43 -8.00
CA SER A 90 -9.45 -2.39 -9.03
C SER A 90 -10.33 -1.75 -10.10
N TYR A 91 -11.33 -0.97 -9.64
CA TYR A 91 -12.21 -0.21 -10.52
C TYR A 91 -11.44 0.83 -11.34
N THR A 92 -10.56 1.62 -10.75
CA THR A 92 -9.78 2.62 -11.49
C THR A 92 -8.83 2.02 -12.52
N MET A 93 -8.28 0.83 -12.26
CA MET A 93 -7.30 0.18 -13.14
C MET A 93 -7.92 -0.48 -14.37
N LYS A 94 -9.14 -1.02 -14.24
CA LYS A 94 -9.76 -1.87 -15.27
C LYS A 94 -11.16 -1.45 -15.68
N HIS A 95 -11.72 -0.40 -15.07
CA HIS A 95 -13.12 0.03 -15.22
C HIS A 95 -14.15 -1.07 -14.87
N HIS A 96 -13.74 -2.10 -14.15
CA HIS A 96 -14.61 -3.10 -13.55
C HIS A 96 -13.91 -3.67 -12.32
N VAL A 97 -14.68 -4.21 -11.39
CA VAL A 97 -14.13 -4.83 -10.17
C VAL A 97 -14.06 -6.33 -10.40
N ASP A 98 -12.84 -6.88 -10.32
CA ASP A 98 -12.58 -8.32 -10.25
C ASP A 98 -11.72 -8.65 -9.03
N LEU A 99 -11.87 -9.86 -8.49
CA LEU A 99 -11.16 -10.29 -7.27
C LEU A 99 -9.63 -10.17 -7.39
N LYS A 100 -9.05 -10.50 -8.56
CA LYS A 100 -7.61 -10.39 -8.78
C LYS A 100 -7.15 -8.93 -8.76
N GLY A 101 -7.94 -8.03 -9.34
CA GLY A 101 -7.72 -6.58 -9.26
C GLY A 101 -7.82 -6.06 -7.82
N VAL A 102 -8.79 -6.55 -7.03
CA VAL A 102 -8.96 -6.17 -5.62
C VAL A 102 -7.77 -6.61 -4.79
N ILE A 103 -7.33 -7.87 -4.88
CA ILE A 103 -6.17 -8.38 -4.14
C ILE A 103 -4.91 -7.58 -4.51
N ARG A 104 -4.71 -7.31 -5.81
CA ARG A 104 -3.55 -6.59 -6.33
C ARG A 104 -3.53 -5.12 -5.87
N GLY A 105 -4.65 -4.41 -6.01
CA GLY A 105 -4.79 -3.03 -5.54
C GLY A 105 -4.71 -2.94 -4.02
N GLY A 106 -5.28 -3.93 -3.33
CA GLY A 106 -5.24 -4.10 -1.89
C GLY A 106 -3.82 -4.26 -1.35
N LEU A 107 -3.07 -5.22 -1.89
CA LEU A 107 -1.66 -5.43 -1.53
C LEU A 107 -0.82 -4.19 -1.79
N THR A 108 -1.05 -3.51 -2.92
CA THR A 108 -0.35 -2.27 -3.24
C THR A 108 -0.67 -1.16 -2.23
N SER A 109 -1.94 -1.04 -1.84
CA SER A 109 -2.37 -0.03 -0.85
C SER A 109 -1.84 -0.33 0.53
N TRP A 110 -1.86 -1.60 0.93
CA TRP A 110 -1.28 -2.01 2.19
C TRP A 110 0.21 -1.71 2.23
N LEU A 111 0.98 -2.11 1.21
CA LEU A 111 2.41 -1.78 1.14
C LEU A 111 2.66 -0.27 1.23
N PHE A 112 1.81 0.55 0.60
CA PHE A 112 1.90 1.99 0.70
C PHE A 112 1.68 2.50 2.13
N VAL A 113 0.57 2.10 2.77
CA VAL A 113 0.28 2.53 4.15
C VAL A 113 1.36 2.01 5.11
N SER A 114 1.64 0.72 5.06
CA SER A 114 2.52 -0.04 5.96
C SER A 114 4.01 0.32 5.86
N PHE A 115 4.52 0.63 4.67
CA PHE A 115 5.97 0.83 4.49
C PHE A 115 6.34 2.20 3.92
N VAL A 116 5.37 2.97 3.43
CA VAL A 116 5.62 4.34 2.99
C VAL A 116 5.07 5.31 4.01
N ILE A 117 3.80 5.20 4.41
CA ILE A 117 3.22 6.13 5.39
C ILE A 117 3.78 5.87 6.79
N ASP A 118 3.64 4.65 7.30
CA ASP A 118 4.07 4.32 8.68
C ASP A 118 5.56 4.59 8.91
N MET A 119 6.40 4.44 7.87
CA MET A 119 7.84 4.73 7.98
C MET A 119 8.19 6.21 7.91
N LEU A 120 7.28 7.05 7.42
CA LEU A 120 7.46 8.50 7.38
C LEU A 120 6.90 9.18 8.63
N GLU A 121 6.12 8.47 9.45
CA GLU A 121 5.55 8.99 10.68
C GLU A 121 6.53 8.84 11.86
N PRO A 122 6.90 9.94 12.54
CA PRO A 122 7.65 9.85 13.79
C PRO A 122 6.77 9.29 14.93
N PRO A 123 7.36 8.68 15.97
CA PRO A 123 8.79 8.60 16.24
C PRO A 123 9.50 7.46 15.50
N TYR A 124 10.68 7.75 14.95
CA TYR A 124 11.57 6.72 14.41
C TYR A 124 12.09 5.82 15.53
N ILE A 125 12.04 4.51 15.34
CA ILE A 125 12.60 3.54 16.29
C ILE A 125 14.12 3.50 16.21
N ILE A 126 14.75 3.97 15.13
CA ILE A 126 16.20 3.87 14.92
C ILE A 126 16.81 5.26 14.79
N ALA A 127 17.86 5.52 15.58
CA ALA A 127 18.62 6.75 15.53
C ALA A 127 19.53 6.81 14.29
N PRO A 128 20.00 8.01 13.89
CA PRO A 128 20.98 8.15 12.82
C PRO A 128 22.25 7.31 13.02
N ASP A 129 22.65 7.04 14.26
CA ASP A 129 23.80 6.18 14.58
C ASP A 129 23.52 4.68 14.47
N GLY A 130 22.30 4.29 14.07
CA GLY A 130 21.88 2.91 13.87
C GLY A 130 21.32 2.23 15.12
N LYS A 131 21.38 2.88 16.29
CA LYS A 131 20.87 2.27 17.52
C LYS A 131 19.35 2.35 17.62
N MET A 132 18.74 1.33 18.21
CA MET A 132 17.32 1.38 18.57
C MET A 132 17.08 2.38 19.70
N LEU A 133 16.19 3.35 19.45
CA LEU A 133 15.70 4.36 20.38
C LEU A 133 14.60 3.82 21.30
N LEU A 134 13.78 2.89 20.78
CA LEU A 134 12.71 2.24 21.53
C LEU A 134 13.05 0.76 21.70
N THR A 135 13.52 0.41 22.91
CA THR A 135 13.93 -0.97 23.25
C THR A 135 12.93 -1.70 24.12
N ASN A 136 11.89 -1.02 24.62
CA ASN A 136 10.90 -1.64 25.50
C ASN A 136 9.91 -2.45 24.66
N MET A 137 10.06 -3.77 24.68
CA MET A 137 9.31 -4.74 23.86
C MET A 137 7.88 -4.98 24.34
N GLU A 138 7.22 -4.00 24.96
CA GLU A 138 5.81 -4.11 25.34
C GLU A 138 4.93 -4.05 24.07
N SER A 139 4.82 -5.23 23.47
CA SER A 139 4.01 -5.79 22.37
C SER A 139 3.81 -5.03 21.05
N LEU A 140 3.86 -3.69 21.02
CA LEU A 140 3.61 -2.90 19.81
C LEU A 140 4.88 -2.52 19.05
N VAL A 141 6.02 -2.43 19.75
CA VAL A 141 7.30 -2.07 19.11
C VAL A 141 7.76 -3.18 18.15
N GLY A 142 7.58 -4.45 18.52
CA GLY A 142 7.92 -5.60 17.67
C GLY A 142 6.99 -5.79 16.46
N THR A 143 5.87 -5.05 16.40
CA THR A 143 4.88 -5.11 15.33
C THR A 143 4.93 -3.90 14.41
N SER A 144 6.03 -3.14 14.45
CA SER A 144 6.26 -2.01 13.56
C SER A 144 7.08 -2.42 12.31
N PRO A 145 6.92 -1.70 11.19
CA PRO A 145 7.65 -1.99 9.95
C PRO A 145 9.15 -1.69 10.07
N ASP A 146 9.55 -0.66 10.81
CA ASP A 146 10.94 -0.31 11.03
C ASP A 146 11.67 -1.31 11.94
N TYR A 147 11.01 -1.88 12.96
CA TYR A 147 11.59 -2.98 13.74
C TYR A 147 11.76 -4.26 12.91
N THR A 148 10.79 -4.54 12.04
CA THR A 148 10.86 -5.65 11.07
C THR A 148 12.03 -5.47 10.09
N LEU A 149 12.21 -4.26 9.57
CA LEU A 149 13.30 -3.94 8.66
C LEU A 149 14.66 -3.93 9.37
N HIS A 150 14.72 -3.43 10.61
CA HIS A 150 15.91 -3.55 11.46
C HIS A 150 16.36 -5.00 11.57
N TRP A 151 15.44 -5.90 11.94
CA TRP A 151 15.72 -7.33 12.03
C TRP A 151 16.19 -7.89 10.68
N PHE A 152 15.53 -7.53 9.57
CA PHE A 152 15.90 -8.02 8.24
C PHE A 152 17.31 -7.59 7.81
N TYR A 153 17.63 -6.30 7.93
CA TYR A 153 18.93 -5.77 7.51
C TYR A 153 20.07 -6.26 8.40
N THR A 154 19.88 -6.31 9.72
CA THR A 154 20.91 -6.81 10.64
C THR A 154 21.11 -8.33 10.52
N THR A 155 20.07 -9.09 10.19
CA THR A 155 20.19 -10.54 9.92
C THR A 155 20.97 -10.81 8.63
N LEU A 156 20.71 -10.05 7.56
CA LEU A 156 21.40 -10.22 6.28
C LEU A 156 22.81 -9.60 6.26
N PHE A 157 22.99 -8.51 7.01
CA PHE A 157 24.23 -7.74 7.07
C PHE A 157 24.57 -7.39 8.53
N PRO A 158 25.17 -8.31 9.30
CA PRO A 158 25.37 -8.16 10.75
C PRO A 158 26.15 -6.92 11.22
N ASN A 159 26.93 -6.29 10.34
CA ASN A 159 27.73 -5.11 10.66
C ASN A 159 27.18 -3.81 10.05
N ILE A 160 25.97 -3.82 9.49
CA ILE A 160 25.41 -2.68 8.75
C ILE A 160 25.23 -1.43 9.62
N GLU A 161 24.99 -1.60 10.92
CA GLU A 161 24.92 -0.50 11.89
C GLU A 161 26.27 0.22 12.10
N ASN A 162 27.38 -0.48 11.87
CA ASN A 162 28.74 0.04 12.05
C ASN A 162 29.34 0.67 10.79
N ILE A 163 28.60 0.63 9.66
CA ILE A 163 29.02 1.27 8.42
C ILE A 163 28.40 2.66 8.37
N PHE A 164 29.23 3.70 8.41
CA PHE A 164 28.77 5.09 8.39
C PHE A 164 28.97 5.72 7.01
N ILE A 165 27.96 6.49 6.58
CA ILE A 165 27.99 7.31 5.38
C ILE A 165 27.88 8.77 5.81
N VAL A 166 28.83 9.57 5.35
CA VAL A 166 28.83 11.02 5.59
C VAL A 166 27.83 11.68 4.65
N LEU A 167 26.76 12.24 5.20
CA LEU A 167 25.77 12.99 4.43
C LEU A 167 26.06 14.50 4.51
N PRO A 168 25.95 15.24 3.39
CA PRO A 168 26.37 16.65 3.33
C PRO A 168 25.67 17.60 4.31
N PHE A 169 24.48 17.24 4.81
CA PHE A 169 23.63 18.11 5.63
C PHE A 169 23.23 17.54 7.00
N SER A 170 23.45 16.25 7.24
CA SER A 170 22.98 15.55 8.46
C SER A 170 24.11 14.89 9.25
N GLY A 171 25.36 15.04 8.80
CA GLY A 171 26.51 14.38 9.42
C GLY A 171 26.58 12.89 9.10
N ASP A 172 27.28 12.15 9.95
CA ASP A 172 27.49 10.72 9.77
C ASP A 172 26.22 9.94 10.13
N CYS A 173 25.69 9.18 9.17
CA CYS A 173 24.53 8.33 9.36
C CYS A 173 24.92 6.87 9.11
N SER A 174 24.43 5.96 9.95
CA SER A 174 24.60 4.53 9.72
C SER A 174 23.93 4.12 8.42
N LEU A 175 24.53 3.17 7.72
CA LEU A 175 23.97 2.56 6.53
C LEU A 175 22.65 1.85 6.87
N LEU A 176 22.49 1.36 8.10
CA LEU A 176 21.24 0.79 8.60
C LEU A 176 20.10 1.82 8.57
N PHE A 177 20.32 3.00 9.15
CA PHE A 177 19.35 4.09 9.16
C PHE A 177 18.96 4.50 7.73
N ILE A 178 19.95 4.65 6.85
CA ILE A 178 19.73 4.99 5.44
C ILE A 178 18.93 3.89 4.73
N SER A 179 19.27 2.62 4.98
CA SER A 179 18.60 1.49 4.35
C SER A 179 17.12 1.40 4.74
N ILE A 180 16.82 1.67 6.01
CA ILE A 180 15.46 1.57 6.55
C ILE A 180 14.61 2.75 6.10
N TYR A 181 15.05 3.99 6.32
CA TYR A 181 14.18 5.16 6.11
C TYR A 181 14.27 5.77 4.71
N PHE A 182 15.27 5.42 3.90
CA PHE A 182 15.39 5.95 2.53
C PHE A 182 15.30 4.85 1.48
N LEU A 183 16.08 3.78 1.63
CA LEU A 183 16.15 2.75 0.61
C LEU A 183 14.92 1.83 0.59
N SER A 184 14.39 1.46 1.76
CA SER A 184 13.23 0.56 1.85
C SER A 184 11.94 1.16 1.26
N PRO A 185 11.58 2.43 1.55
CA PRO A 185 10.45 3.07 0.88
C PRO A 185 10.61 3.11 -0.65
N VAL A 186 11.82 3.35 -1.16
CA VAL A 186 12.10 3.33 -2.60
C VAL A 186 11.87 1.94 -3.19
N PHE A 187 12.38 0.88 -2.55
CA PHE A 187 12.13 -0.49 -2.99
C PHE A 187 10.65 -0.86 -2.96
N VAL A 188 9.92 -0.44 -1.92
CA VAL A 188 8.49 -0.66 -1.80
C VAL A 188 7.74 0.04 -2.93
N VAL A 189 8.06 1.29 -3.24
CA VAL A 189 7.46 2.03 -4.37
C VAL A 189 7.74 1.32 -5.70
N ILE A 190 8.94 0.78 -5.89
CA ILE A 190 9.27 -0.04 -7.07
C ILE A 190 8.37 -1.29 -7.11
N ILE A 191 8.29 -2.06 -6.01
CA ILE A 191 7.43 -3.25 -5.91
C ILE A 191 5.98 -2.90 -6.21
N MET A 192 5.46 -1.80 -5.66
CA MET A 192 4.11 -1.30 -5.94
C MET A 192 3.91 -0.98 -7.42
N ALA A 193 4.87 -0.31 -8.06
CA ALA A 193 4.79 -0.01 -9.49
C ALA A 193 4.72 -1.30 -10.34
N LEU A 194 5.51 -2.32 -9.99
CA LEU A 194 5.47 -3.65 -10.60
C LEU A 194 4.12 -4.34 -10.35
N LEU A 195 3.65 -4.26 -9.10
CA LEU A 195 2.36 -4.75 -8.67
C LEU A 195 1.21 -3.97 -9.26
N LEU A 196 1.34 -2.81 -9.90
CA LEU A 196 0.23 -2.14 -10.60
C LEU A 196 0.30 -2.28 -12.12
N LYS A 197 1.52 -2.30 -12.70
CA LYS A 197 1.73 -2.40 -14.15
C LYS A 197 2.77 -3.47 -14.49
N PRO A 198 2.40 -4.75 -14.46
CA PRO A 198 3.38 -5.84 -14.58
C PRO A 198 3.92 -5.95 -16.02
N GLY A 199 3.12 -5.52 -17.00
CA GLY A 199 3.53 -5.46 -18.41
C GLY A 199 4.56 -4.37 -18.72
N MET A 200 4.74 -3.38 -17.85
CA MET A 200 5.81 -2.38 -18.04
C MET A 200 7.19 -2.95 -17.70
N LEU A 201 7.30 -3.83 -16.69
CA LEU A 201 8.54 -4.52 -16.36
C LEU A 201 9.03 -5.37 -17.53
N ARG A 202 8.11 -6.14 -18.14
CA ARG A 202 8.42 -6.95 -19.33
C ARG A 202 8.94 -6.09 -20.48
N LYS A 203 8.40 -4.88 -20.67
CA LYS A 203 8.87 -3.93 -21.69
C LYS A 203 10.22 -3.30 -21.36
N LEU A 204 10.62 -3.27 -20.10
CA LEU A 204 11.86 -2.66 -19.63
C LEU A 204 13.04 -3.67 -19.65
N LEU A 205 12.74 -4.94 -19.37
CA LEU A 205 13.72 -6.04 -19.36
C LEU A 205 13.89 -6.76 -20.70
N LEU A 206 12.90 -6.71 -21.59
CA LEU A 206 12.97 -7.33 -22.93
C LEU A 206 13.21 -6.30 -24.04
N ARG A 207 13.82 -5.17 -23.70
CA ARG A 207 14.35 -4.21 -24.68
C ARG A 207 15.80 -4.53 -24.96
#